data_AF-P17181-F1
#
_entry.id   AF-P17181-F1
#
_cell.length_a   1.000
_cell.length_b   1.000
_cell.length_c   1.000
_cell.angle_alpha   90.00
_cell.angle_beta   90.00
_cell.angle_gamma   90.00
#
_symmetry.space_group_name_H-M   'P 1'
#
loop_
_entity.id
_entity.type
_entity.pdbx_description
1 polymer ?
#
loop_
_entity_poly.entity_id
_entity_poly.type
_entity_poly.pdbx_seq_one_letter_code
_entity_poly.pdbx_strand_id
1 'polypeptide(L)'
;MMVVLLGATTLVLVAVAPWVLSAAAGGKNLKSPQKVEVDIIDDNFILRWNRSDESVGNVTFSFDYQKTGMDNWIKLSGCQNITSTKCNFSSLKLNVYEEIKLRIRAEKENTSSWYEVDSFTPFRKAQIGPPEVHLEAEDKAIVIHISPGTKDSVMWALDGLSFTYSLVIWKNSSGVEERIENIYSRHKIYKLSPETTYCLKVKAALLTSWKIGVYSPVHCIKTTVENELPPPENIEVSVQNQNYVLKWDYTYANMTFQVQWLHAFLKRNPGNHLYKWKQIPDCENVKTTQCVFPQNVFQKGIYLLRVQASDGNNTSFWSEEIKFDTEIQAFLLPPVFNIRSLSDSFHIYIGAPKQSGNTPVIQDYPLIYEIIFWENTSNAERKIIEKKTDVTVPNLKPLTVYCVKARAHTMDEKLNKSSVFSDAVCEKTKPGNTSKIWLIVGICIALFALPFVIYAAKVFLRCINYVFFPSLKPSSSIDEYFSEQPLKNLLLSTSEEQIEKCFIIENISTIATVEETNQTDEDHKKYSSQTSQDSGNYSNEDESESKTSEELQQDFV
;
A
#
# COMPACT_ATOMS: atom_id res chain seq x y z
N MET A 1 -77.33 -5.32 -20.48
CA MET A 1 -78.75 -5.14 -20.83
C MET A 1 -78.78 -4.53 -22.23
N MET A 2 -79.04 -5.36 -23.25
CA MET A 2 -79.35 -4.88 -24.61
C MET A 2 -80.69 -4.14 -24.57
N VAL A 3 -80.83 -3.11 -25.41
CA VAL A 3 -81.93 -2.94 -26.38
C VAL A 3 -81.80 -1.52 -26.97
N VAL A 4 -81.44 -1.49 -28.25
CA VAL A 4 -81.61 -0.35 -29.15
C VAL A 4 -83.04 -0.42 -29.68
N LEU A 5 -83.77 0.70 -29.62
CA LEU A 5 -85.05 0.88 -30.31
C LEU A 5 -84.90 2.01 -31.33
N LEU A 6 -84.94 1.63 -32.60
CA LEU A 6 -85.02 2.48 -33.77
C LEU A 6 -86.46 2.94 -33.98
N GLY A 7 -86.66 4.25 -34.12
CA GLY A 7 -87.86 4.86 -34.68
C GLY A 7 -87.45 5.69 -35.90
N ALA A 8 -87.77 5.17 -37.09
CA ALA A 8 -87.58 5.85 -38.36
C ALA A 8 -88.81 6.71 -38.68
N THR A 9 -88.62 7.90 -39.28
CA THR A 9 -89.50 8.39 -40.35
C THR A 9 -88.93 9.62 -41.05
N THR A 10 -89.10 9.61 -42.38
CA THR A 10 -89.17 10.73 -43.34
C THR A 10 -87.87 11.46 -43.72
N LEU A 11 -87.28 10.99 -44.82
CA LEU A 11 -86.39 11.74 -45.70
C LEU A 11 -87.20 12.72 -46.57
N VAL A 12 -86.86 14.01 -46.50
CA VAL A 12 -87.20 15.02 -47.51
C VAL A 12 -85.93 15.29 -48.31
N LEU A 13 -85.92 14.91 -49.59
CA LEU A 13 -84.84 15.21 -50.53
C LEU A 13 -85.01 16.64 -51.04
N VAL A 14 -84.20 17.57 -50.52
CA VAL A 14 -83.99 18.89 -51.12
C VAL A 14 -82.77 18.81 -52.02
N ALA A 15 -83.00 18.90 -53.32
CA ALA A 15 -81.95 19.04 -54.32
C ALA A 15 -81.29 20.42 -54.16
N VAL A 16 -80.13 20.46 -53.50
CA VAL A 16 -79.23 21.60 -53.52
C VAL A 16 -78.16 21.33 -54.58
N ALA A 17 -78.05 22.27 -55.51
CA ALA A 17 -77.17 22.22 -56.67
C ALA A 17 -75.72 21.84 -56.32
N PRO A 18 -75.03 21.08 -57.20
CA PRO A 18 -73.65 20.68 -56.98
C PRO A 18 -72.74 21.88 -57.18
N TRP A 19 -72.23 22.45 -56.08
CA TRP A 19 -71.10 23.36 -56.13
C TRP A 19 -69.84 22.51 -56.18
N VAL A 20 -69.34 22.37 -57.41
CA VAL A 20 -67.93 22.23 -57.81
C VAL A 20 -67.03 21.57 -56.76
N LEU A 21 -66.73 20.30 -57.01
CA LEU A 21 -65.50 19.66 -56.55
C LEU A 21 -64.32 20.52 -57.06
N SER A 22 -63.79 21.41 -56.22
CA SER A 22 -62.44 21.92 -56.42
C SER A 22 -61.49 20.74 -56.28
N ALA A 23 -60.99 20.30 -57.43
CA ALA A 23 -59.87 19.39 -57.55
C ALA A 23 -58.80 19.74 -56.51
N ALA A 24 -58.39 18.72 -55.75
CA ALA A 24 -57.24 18.77 -54.88
C ALA A 24 -56.05 19.36 -55.65
N ALA A 25 -55.68 20.58 -55.30
CA ALA A 25 -54.37 21.11 -55.66
C ALA A 25 -53.35 20.25 -54.94
N GLY A 26 -52.78 19.28 -55.65
CA GLY A 26 -51.68 18.44 -55.21
C GLY A 26 -50.42 19.28 -54.98
N GLY A 27 -50.41 20.07 -53.91
CA GLY A 27 -49.21 20.67 -53.37
C GLY A 27 -48.35 19.55 -52.80
N LYS A 28 -47.22 19.25 -53.45
CA LYS A 28 -46.21 18.35 -52.89
C LYS A 28 -45.76 18.90 -51.54
N ASN A 29 -46.29 18.36 -50.44
CA ASN A 29 -45.81 18.66 -49.10
C ASN A 29 -44.31 18.33 -49.01
N LEU A 30 -43.50 19.28 -48.53
CA LEU A 30 -42.08 19.03 -48.32
C LEU A 30 -41.91 17.90 -47.30
N LYS A 31 -41.18 16.85 -47.69
CA LYS A 31 -40.80 15.79 -46.77
C LYS A 31 -39.77 16.32 -45.78
N SER A 32 -39.89 15.90 -44.53
CA SER A 32 -38.87 16.22 -43.54
C SER A 32 -37.56 15.52 -43.90
N PRO A 33 -36.41 16.20 -43.74
CA PRO A 33 -35.09 15.56 -43.86
C PRO A 33 -35.00 14.36 -42.91
N GLN A 34 -34.37 13.28 -43.36
CA GLN A 34 -34.16 12.06 -42.60
C GLN A 34 -32.66 11.73 -42.54
N LYS A 35 -32.27 10.88 -41.58
CA LYS A 35 -30.87 10.43 -41.38
C LYS A 35 -29.91 11.60 -41.16
N VAL A 36 -30.20 12.38 -40.12
CA VAL A 36 -29.29 13.44 -39.68
C VAL A 36 -28.18 12.81 -38.82
N GLU A 37 -26.94 12.97 -39.27
CA GLU A 37 -25.74 12.56 -38.57
C GLU A 37 -25.10 13.79 -37.90
N VAL A 38 -24.55 13.60 -36.71
CA VAL A 38 -23.82 14.65 -35.97
C VAL A 38 -22.40 14.13 -35.76
N ASP A 39 -21.46 14.75 -36.44
CA ASP A 39 -20.03 14.49 -36.32
C ASP A 39 -19.41 15.52 -35.39
N ILE A 40 -18.69 15.06 -34.37
CA ILE A 40 -18.01 15.93 -33.41
C ILE A 40 -16.55 15.51 -33.32
N ILE A 41 -15.65 16.39 -33.76
CA ILE A 41 -14.20 16.19 -33.66
C ILE A 41 -13.61 17.39 -32.93
N ASP A 42 -13.03 17.15 -31.76
CA ASP A 42 -12.66 18.20 -30.81
C ASP A 42 -13.85 19.16 -30.57
N ASP A 43 -13.65 20.46 -30.83
CA ASP A 43 -14.68 21.50 -30.72
C ASP A 43 -15.43 21.74 -32.03
N ASN A 44 -15.20 20.91 -33.06
CA ASN A 44 -15.88 21.04 -34.34
C ASN A 44 -17.16 20.21 -34.37
N PHE A 45 -18.30 20.91 -34.45
CA PHE A 45 -19.62 20.31 -34.50
C PHE A 45 -20.22 20.44 -35.90
N ILE A 46 -20.40 19.32 -36.59
CA ILE A 46 -20.87 19.28 -37.97
C ILE A 46 -22.12 18.39 -38.08
N LEU A 47 -23.19 18.95 -38.62
CA LEU A 47 -24.41 18.24 -39.01
C LEU A 47 -24.33 17.84 -40.48
N ARG A 48 -24.79 16.62 -40.80
CA ARG A 48 -24.92 16.11 -42.17
C ARG A 48 -26.25 15.41 -42.34
N TRP A 49 -26.89 15.58 -43.48
CA TRP A 49 -28.12 14.86 -43.83
C TRP A 49 -28.25 14.72 -45.34
N ASN A 50 -29.09 13.80 -45.80
CA ASN A 50 -29.36 13.63 -47.22
C ASN A 50 -30.58 14.46 -47.64
N ARG A 51 -30.56 14.99 -48.86
CA ARG A 51 -31.72 15.66 -49.45
C ARG A 51 -32.74 14.59 -49.85
N SER A 52 -33.98 14.74 -49.37
CA SER A 52 -35.05 13.76 -49.66
C SER A 52 -35.44 13.73 -51.14
N ASP A 53 -35.37 14.87 -51.83
CA ASP A 53 -35.71 15.00 -53.25
C ASP A 53 -34.61 15.80 -53.97
N GLU A 54 -33.72 15.13 -54.71
CA GLU A 54 -32.65 15.77 -55.51
C GLU A 54 -33.20 16.75 -56.56
N SER A 55 -34.48 16.61 -56.94
CA SER A 55 -35.13 17.34 -58.02
C SER A 55 -35.71 18.71 -57.64
N VAL A 56 -35.63 19.14 -56.37
CA VAL A 56 -36.19 20.43 -55.94
C VAL A 56 -35.07 21.45 -55.71
N GLY A 57 -34.70 22.17 -56.77
CA GLY A 57 -33.95 23.42 -56.64
C GLY A 57 -34.76 24.41 -55.79
N ASN A 58 -34.14 25.00 -54.77
CA ASN A 58 -34.68 26.00 -53.83
C ASN A 58 -35.32 25.48 -52.52
N VAL A 59 -34.90 24.34 -51.98
CA VAL A 59 -35.23 23.97 -50.58
C VAL A 59 -34.11 24.45 -49.65
N THR A 60 -34.48 25.16 -48.59
CA THR A 60 -33.60 25.54 -47.47
C THR A 60 -33.90 24.70 -46.23
N PHE A 61 -32.98 24.68 -45.26
CA PHE A 61 -33.10 23.92 -44.03
C PHE A 61 -32.84 24.80 -42.81
N SER A 62 -33.56 24.53 -41.72
CA SER A 62 -33.43 25.24 -40.45
C SER A 62 -33.32 24.26 -39.30
N PHE A 63 -32.38 24.53 -38.38
CA PHE A 63 -32.13 23.71 -37.19
C PHE A 63 -32.46 24.46 -35.90
N ASP A 64 -33.12 23.78 -34.98
CA ASP A 64 -33.22 24.23 -33.59
C ASP A 64 -32.56 23.23 -32.66
N TYR A 65 -32.21 23.68 -31.46
CA TYR A 65 -31.69 22.84 -30.40
C TYR A 65 -32.41 23.09 -29.07
N GLN A 66 -32.37 22.10 -28.19
CA GLN A 66 -32.92 22.15 -26.84
C GLN A 66 -31.91 21.50 -25.89
N LYS A 67 -31.69 22.12 -24.73
CA LYS A 67 -30.87 21.56 -23.65
C LYS A 67 -31.75 20.82 -22.65
N THR A 68 -31.19 19.85 -21.95
CA THR A 68 -31.90 19.19 -20.83
C THR A 68 -32.36 20.21 -19.79
N GLY A 69 -33.64 20.15 -19.43
CA GLY A 69 -34.27 21.07 -18.47
C GLY A 69 -34.83 22.35 -19.08
N MET A 70 -34.71 22.56 -20.39
CA MET A 70 -35.29 23.72 -21.08
C MET A 70 -36.50 23.31 -21.93
N ASP A 71 -37.66 23.92 -21.72
CA ASP A 71 -38.87 23.59 -22.49
C ASP A 71 -38.91 24.23 -23.88
N ASN A 72 -38.11 25.28 -24.10
CA ASN A 72 -38.09 26.02 -25.35
C ASN A 72 -36.98 25.55 -26.30
N TRP A 73 -37.32 25.46 -27.58
CA TRP A 73 -36.37 25.26 -28.65
C TRP A 73 -35.71 26.58 -29.07
N ILE A 74 -34.38 26.57 -29.21
CA ILE A 74 -33.58 27.73 -29.59
C ILE A 74 -33.06 27.54 -31.02
N LYS A 75 -33.15 28.59 -31.85
CA LYS A 75 -32.60 28.59 -33.20
C LYS A 75 -31.09 28.41 -33.18
N LEU A 76 -30.59 27.41 -33.91
CA LEU A 76 -29.16 27.15 -34.05
C LEU A 76 -28.53 28.21 -34.96
N SER A 77 -27.72 29.11 -34.39
CA SER A 77 -27.08 30.20 -35.11
C SER A 77 -26.16 29.69 -36.21
N GLY A 78 -26.31 30.21 -37.44
CA GLY A 78 -25.56 29.75 -38.62
C GLY A 78 -26.22 28.58 -39.38
N CYS A 79 -27.23 27.95 -38.81
CA CYS A 79 -27.96 26.82 -39.41
C CYS A 79 -29.44 27.14 -39.67
N GLN A 80 -29.74 28.39 -40.03
CA GLN A 80 -31.09 28.84 -40.39
C GLN A 80 -31.15 29.11 -41.89
N ASN A 81 -32.19 28.61 -42.56
CA ASN A 81 -32.47 28.83 -43.98
C ASN A 81 -31.28 28.52 -44.92
N ILE A 82 -30.50 27.50 -44.61
CA ILE A 82 -29.31 27.11 -45.39
C ILE A 82 -29.69 26.19 -46.55
N THR A 83 -29.06 26.37 -47.71
CA THR A 83 -29.27 25.48 -48.88
C THR A 83 -28.37 24.23 -48.84
N SER A 84 -27.30 24.29 -48.06
CA SER A 84 -26.34 23.20 -47.89
C SER A 84 -26.91 22.07 -47.05
N THR A 85 -26.52 20.83 -47.35
CA THR A 85 -26.85 19.62 -46.55
C THR A 85 -25.86 19.34 -45.43
N LYS A 86 -25.05 20.34 -45.09
CA LYS A 86 -24.14 20.32 -43.95
C LYS A 86 -24.28 21.64 -43.19
N CYS A 87 -24.17 21.58 -41.86
CA CYS A 87 -24.06 22.79 -41.06
C CYS A 87 -22.98 22.68 -39.99
N ASN A 88 -22.15 23.72 -39.88
CA ASN A 88 -21.19 23.87 -38.79
C ASN A 88 -21.82 24.76 -37.70
N PHE A 89 -21.91 24.24 -36.49
CA PHE A 89 -22.46 24.97 -35.34
C PHE A 89 -21.48 25.06 -34.16
N SER A 90 -20.17 24.96 -34.44
CA SER A 90 -19.10 25.05 -33.43
C SER A 90 -19.06 26.36 -32.65
N SER A 91 -19.71 27.42 -33.14
CA SER A 91 -19.81 28.70 -32.43
C SER A 91 -20.72 28.64 -31.19
N LEU A 92 -21.50 27.57 -31.05
CA LEU A 92 -22.40 27.38 -29.93
C LEU A 92 -21.63 27.00 -28.66
N LYS A 93 -21.69 27.86 -27.64
CA LYS A 93 -21.14 27.57 -26.31
C LYS A 93 -22.04 26.56 -25.58
N LEU A 94 -21.69 25.29 -25.71
CA LEU A 94 -22.35 24.18 -25.01
C LEU A 94 -21.53 23.76 -23.78
N ASN A 95 -22.23 23.33 -22.73
CA ASN A 95 -21.62 22.47 -21.73
C ASN A 95 -21.48 21.08 -22.37
N VAL A 96 -20.25 20.62 -22.58
CA VAL A 96 -19.98 19.37 -23.31
C VAL A 96 -20.47 18.12 -22.56
N TYR A 97 -20.78 18.25 -21.28
CA TYR A 97 -21.28 17.17 -20.41
C TYR A 97 -22.81 17.14 -20.31
N GLU A 98 -23.51 18.15 -20.83
CA GLU A 98 -24.97 18.19 -20.85
C GLU A 98 -25.53 17.50 -22.09
N GLU A 99 -26.70 16.90 -21.96
CA GLU A 99 -27.42 16.31 -23.09
C GLU A 99 -28.15 17.40 -23.90
N ILE A 100 -28.07 17.29 -25.22
CA ILE A 100 -28.68 18.19 -26.18
C ILE A 100 -29.58 17.41 -27.15
N LYS A 101 -30.69 18.04 -27.53
CA LYS A 101 -31.60 17.59 -28.60
C LYS A 101 -31.52 18.56 -29.76
N LEU A 102 -31.60 18.03 -30.98
CA LEU A 102 -31.62 18.82 -32.21
C LEU A 102 -32.89 18.50 -33.00
N ARG A 103 -33.40 19.47 -33.75
CA ARG A 103 -34.45 19.22 -34.74
C ARG A 103 -34.19 19.99 -36.02
N ILE A 104 -34.60 19.42 -37.14
CA ILE A 104 -34.46 20.00 -38.48
C ILE A 104 -35.81 20.09 -39.18
N ARG A 105 -36.02 21.11 -40.01
CA ARG A 105 -37.10 21.15 -40.99
C ARG A 105 -36.59 21.67 -42.33
N ALA A 106 -37.32 21.35 -43.38
CA ALA A 106 -37.11 21.89 -44.72
C ALA A 106 -38.12 23.00 -45.02
N GLU A 107 -37.66 24.06 -45.67
CA GLU A 107 -38.45 25.26 -45.96
C GLU A 107 -38.39 25.60 -47.46
N LYS A 108 -39.54 25.97 -48.01
CA LYS A 108 -39.69 26.57 -49.34
C LYS A 108 -40.82 27.61 -49.27
N GLU A 109 -41.90 27.42 -50.03
CA GLU A 109 -43.16 28.16 -49.86
C GLU A 109 -43.95 27.60 -48.67
N ASN A 110 -43.91 26.27 -48.50
CA ASN A 110 -44.41 25.54 -47.34
C ASN A 110 -43.25 24.97 -46.51
N THR A 111 -43.48 24.73 -45.22
CA THR A 111 -42.52 24.09 -44.32
C THR A 111 -42.83 22.61 -44.11
N SER A 112 -41.81 21.76 -43.99
CA SER A 112 -42.00 20.38 -43.52
C SER A 112 -42.33 20.34 -42.02
N SER A 113 -42.86 19.22 -41.54
CA SER A 113 -42.80 18.89 -40.11
C SER A 113 -41.35 18.87 -39.62
N TRP A 114 -41.15 19.09 -38.32
CA TRP A 114 -39.85 18.93 -37.68
C TRP A 114 -39.47 17.45 -37.59
N TYR A 115 -38.20 17.14 -37.85
CA TYR A 115 -37.58 15.87 -37.52
C TYR A 115 -36.63 16.07 -36.36
N GLU A 116 -36.86 15.35 -35.27
CA GLU A 116 -36.00 15.36 -34.08
C GLU A 116 -34.88 14.33 -34.25
N VAL A 117 -33.67 14.74 -33.90
CA VAL A 117 -32.48 13.88 -33.84
C VAL A 117 -32.39 13.30 -32.43
N ASP A 118 -31.93 12.06 -32.31
CA ASP A 118 -31.68 11.41 -31.02
C ASP A 118 -30.82 12.29 -30.12
N SER A 119 -31.16 12.32 -28.83
CA SER A 119 -30.40 13.09 -27.85
C SER A 119 -28.99 12.52 -27.69
N PHE A 120 -28.03 13.40 -27.42
CA PHE A 120 -26.65 12.99 -27.19
C PHE A 120 -25.93 13.94 -26.23
N THR A 121 -24.90 13.43 -25.57
CA THR A 121 -23.93 14.24 -24.82
C THR A 121 -22.73 14.52 -25.72
N PRO A 122 -22.35 15.79 -25.99
CA PRO A 122 -21.21 16.14 -26.84
C PRO A 122 -19.94 15.38 -26.49
N PHE A 123 -19.56 15.34 -25.21
CA PHE A 123 -18.35 14.64 -24.76
C PHE A 123 -18.38 13.16 -25.10
N ARG A 124 -19.51 12.47 -24.96
CA ARG A 124 -19.61 11.03 -25.29
C ARG A 124 -19.44 10.80 -26.79
N LYS A 125 -20.06 11.65 -27.61
CA LYS A 125 -20.05 11.52 -29.08
C LYS A 125 -18.75 12.01 -29.73
N ALA A 126 -18.03 12.93 -29.09
CA ALA A 126 -16.82 13.54 -29.64
C ALA A 126 -15.67 12.54 -29.87
N GLN A 127 -14.98 12.70 -30.99
CA GLN A 127 -13.72 12.04 -31.32
C GLN A 127 -12.56 13.02 -31.11
N ILE A 128 -11.41 12.50 -30.67
CA ILE A 128 -10.19 13.30 -30.53
C ILE A 128 -9.62 13.53 -31.94
N GLY A 129 -9.38 14.79 -32.28
CA GLY A 129 -8.77 15.19 -33.54
C GLY A 129 -7.32 14.75 -33.68
N PRO A 130 -6.73 14.96 -34.87
CA PRO A 130 -5.32 14.68 -35.10
C PRO A 130 -4.44 15.55 -34.18
N PRO A 131 -3.47 14.97 -33.47
CA PRO A 131 -2.54 15.76 -32.66
C PRO A 131 -1.60 16.58 -33.56
N GLU A 132 -1.13 17.71 -33.04
CA GLU A 132 -0.07 18.51 -33.65
C GLU A 132 1.28 17.89 -33.28
N VAL A 133 2.13 17.63 -34.28
CA VAL A 133 3.41 16.94 -34.11
C VAL A 133 4.55 17.80 -34.67
N HIS A 134 5.53 18.09 -33.84
CA HIS A 134 6.79 18.74 -34.21
C HIS A 134 7.95 17.77 -34.00
N LEU A 135 8.85 17.69 -34.99
CA LEU A 135 9.97 16.77 -35.01
C LEU A 135 11.29 17.52 -35.04
N GLU A 136 12.25 17.07 -34.26
CA GLU A 136 13.64 17.53 -34.28
C GLU A 136 14.56 16.34 -34.51
N ALA A 137 15.51 16.49 -35.44
CA ALA A 137 16.42 15.43 -35.84
C ALA A 137 17.77 15.57 -35.13
N GLU A 138 18.24 14.45 -34.61
CA GLU A 138 19.64 14.23 -34.26
C GLU A 138 20.26 13.22 -35.24
N ASP A 139 21.49 12.77 -34.97
CA ASP A 139 22.17 11.81 -35.81
C ASP A 139 21.57 10.40 -35.70
N LYS A 140 21.32 9.93 -34.49
CA LYS A 140 20.79 8.59 -34.20
C LYS A 140 19.49 8.62 -33.40
N ALA A 141 18.83 9.78 -33.36
CA ALA A 141 17.59 9.95 -32.63
C ALA A 141 16.65 10.98 -33.30
N ILE A 142 15.36 10.88 -32.96
CA ILE A 142 14.34 11.86 -33.32
C ILE A 142 13.60 12.27 -32.05
N VAL A 143 13.55 13.58 -31.78
CA VAL A 143 12.76 14.15 -30.69
C VAL A 143 11.37 14.50 -31.22
N ILE A 144 10.33 14.10 -30.49
CA ILE A 144 8.93 14.21 -30.87
C ILE A 144 8.21 15.05 -29.82
N HIS A 145 7.63 16.15 -30.27
CA HIS A 145 6.83 17.07 -29.49
C HIS A 145 5.39 17.01 -29.98
N ILE A 146 4.50 16.51 -29.13
CA ILE A 146 3.10 16.29 -29.44
C ILE A 146 2.26 17.24 -28.58
N SER A 147 1.34 17.95 -29.22
CA SER A 147 0.31 18.73 -28.56
C SER A 147 -1.07 18.33 -29.06
N PRO A 148 -2.14 18.50 -28.25
CA PRO A 148 -3.50 18.43 -28.75
C PRO A 148 -3.66 19.38 -29.95
N GLY A 149 -4.32 18.92 -31.02
CA GLY A 149 -4.44 19.70 -32.27
C GLY A 149 -5.25 20.99 -32.10
N THR A 150 -6.13 21.04 -31.10
CA THR A 150 -6.93 22.21 -30.73
C THR A 150 -6.45 22.75 -29.38
N LYS A 151 -5.62 23.80 -29.43
CA LYS A 151 -5.20 24.54 -28.23
C LYS A 151 -6.44 25.13 -27.55
N ASP A 152 -6.51 24.98 -26.23
CA ASP A 152 -7.61 25.46 -25.39
C ASP A 152 -8.99 24.89 -25.75
N SER A 153 -9.02 23.64 -26.24
CA SER A 153 -10.27 22.95 -26.56
C SER A 153 -11.18 22.84 -25.34
N VAL A 154 -12.43 23.27 -25.48
CA VAL A 154 -13.45 23.12 -24.42
C VAL A 154 -13.87 21.67 -24.24
N MET A 155 -13.80 20.86 -25.29
CA MET A 155 -14.08 19.42 -25.24
C MET A 155 -13.10 18.67 -24.32
N TRP A 156 -11.82 19.08 -24.33
CA TRP A 156 -10.73 18.36 -23.65
C TRP A 156 -10.08 19.14 -22.50
N ALA A 157 -10.66 20.26 -22.08
CA ALA A 157 -10.06 21.17 -21.09
C ALA A 157 -9.66 20.46 -19.78
N LEU A 158 -10.48 19.52 -19.30
CA LEU A 158 -10.21 18.76 -18.07
C LEU A 158 -9.29 17.54 -18.30
N ASP A 159 -9.13 17.12 -19.55
CA ASP A 159 -8.40 15.90 -19.95
C ASP A 159 -7.01 16.20 -20.54
N GLY A 160 -6.60 17.47 -20.61
CA GLY A 160 -5.38 17.90 -21.30
C GLY A 160 -4.09 17.19 -20.84
N LEU A 161 -3.99 16.84 -19.55
CA LEU A 161 -2.86 16.09 -18.99
C LEU A 161 -3.07 14.56 -19.02
N SER A 162 -4.27 14.09 -19.30
CA SER A 162 -4.63 12.66 -19.36
C SER A 162 -4.34 12.03 -20.72
N PHE A 163 -3.99 12.84 -21.73
CA PHE A 163 -3.64 12.34 -23.05
C PHE A 163 -2.40 11.44 -23.00
N THR A 164 -2.56 10.31 -23.66
CA THR A 164 -1.49 9.38 -24.05
C THR A 164 -1.48 9.29 -25.56
N TYR A 165 -0.35 8.91 -26.13
CA TYR A 165 -0.20 8.83 -27.57
C TYR A 165 0.29 7.45 -28.00
N SER A 166 -0.11 7.07 -29.20
CA SER A 166 0.45 5.90 -29.90
C SER A 166 1.06 6.39 -31.21
N LEU A 167 2.31 5.99 -31.43
CA LEU A 167 3.11 6.37 -32.58
C LEU A 167 3.38 5.14 -33.44
N VAL A 168 3.38 5.36 -34.76
CA VAL A 168 3.87 4.40 -35.73
C VAL A 168 4.97 5.09 -36.54
N ILE A 169 6.17 4.50 -36.58
CA ILE A 169 7.36 5.02 -37.28
C ILE A 169 7.87 3.97 -38.26
N TRP A 170 8.37 4.41 -39.42
CA TRP A 170 9.03 3.54 -40.40
C TRP A 170 10.14 4.27 -41.12
N LYS A 171 11.13 3.51 -41.60
CA LYS A 171 12.14 4.02 -42.54
C LYS A 171 11.52 4.13 -43.93
N ASN A 172 11.67 5.28 -44.58
CA ASN A 172 11.02 5.56 -45.86
C ASN A 172 11.39 4.53 -46.96
N SER A 173 12.58 3.94 -46.89
CA SER A 173 13.05 2.95 -47.86
C SER A 173 12.54 1.52 -47.61
N SER A 174 12.24 1.14 -46.36
CA SER A 174 11.85 -0.25 -46.03
C SER A 174 10.35 -0.42 -45.83
N GLY A 175 9.63 0.64 -45.43
CA GLY A 175 8.20 0.57 -45.10
C GLY A 175 7.87 -0.29 -43.88
N VAL A 176 8.87 -0.83 -43.16
CA VAL A 176 8.67 -1.62 -41.95
C VAL A 176 8.21 -0.69 -40.83
N GLU A 177 6.96 -0.84 -40.41
CA GLU A 177 6.34 -0.06 -39.34
C GLU A 177 6.69 -0.65 -37.96
N GLU A 178 7.22 0.21 -37.09
CA GLU A 178 7.39 -0.04 -35.66
C GLU A 178 6.34 0.76 -34.89
N ARG A 179 5.72 0.12 -33.89
CA ARG A 179 4.67 0.73 -33.07
C ARG A 179 5.17 0.97 -31.66
N ILE A 180 5.00 2.20 -31.18
CA ILE A 180 5.31 2.60 -29.82
C ILE A 180 4.01 3.11 -29.18
N GLU A 181 3.60 2.49 -28.08
CA GLU A 181 2.34 2.80 -27.40
C GLU A 181 2.58 3.50 -26.05
N ASN A 182 1.55 4.21 -25.57
CA ASN A 182 1.53 4.87 -24.26
C ASN A 182 2.66 5.90 -24.04
N ILE A 183 3.04 6.61 -25.10
CA ILE A 183 4.02 7.70 -24.98
C ILE A 183 3.35 8.96 -24.46
N TYR A 184 4.15 9.82 -23.81
CA TYR A 184 3.72 11.14 -23.37
C TYR A 184 3.93 12.18 -24.47
N SER A 185 3.44 13.39 -24.24
CA SER A 185 3.54 14.56 -25.13
C SER A 185 4.96 14.82 -25.63
N ARG A 186 5.98 14.54 -24.82
CA ARG A 186 7.40 14.65 -25.22
C ARG A 186 8.06 13.28 -25.16
N HIS A 187 8.55 12.82 -26.30
CA HIS A 187 9.19 11.52 -26.43
C HIS A 187 10.41 11.62 -27.35
N LYS A 188 11.40 10.75 -27.16
CA LYS A 188 12.60 10.68 -28.00
C LYS A 188 12.81 9.24 -28.40
N ILE A 189 12.97 9.01 -29.71
CA ILE A 189 13.30 7.70 -30.27
C ILE A 189 14.80 7.66 -30.47
N TYR A 190 15.44 6.63 -29.93
CA TYR A 190 16.88 6.42 -30.02
C TYR A 190 17.20 5.29 -31.02
N LYS A 191 18.50 5.02 -31.23
CA LYS A 191 19.01 3.88 -32.02
C LYS A 191 18.58 3.90 -33.49
N LEU A 192 18.41 5.10 -34.05
CA LEU A 192 18.15 5.30 -35.47
C LEU A 192 19.46 5.36 -36.27
N SER A 193 19.37 5.13 -37.57
CA SER A 193 20.53 5.27 -38.48
C SER A 193 20.74 6.74 -38.85
N PRO A 194 21.99 7.22 -38.92
CA PRO A 194 22.31 8.53 -39.48
C PRO A 194 21.88 8.68 -40.94
N GLU A 195 21.71 9.92 -41.35
CA GLU A 195 21.34 10.32 -42.72
C GLU A 195 20.17 9.55 -43.34
N THR A 196 19.22 9.12 -42.52
CA THR A 196 18.11 8.27 -42.91
C THR A 196 16.79 9.00 -42.72
N THR A 197 15.93 8.97 -43.75
CA THR A 197 14.58 9.52 -43.64
C THR A 197 13.63 8.53 -42.97
N TYR A 198 13.06 8.97 -41.86
CA TYR A 198 11.98 8.29 -41.16
C TYR A 198 10.68 9.06 -41.34
N CYS A 199 9.58 8.33 -41.46
CA CYS A 199 8.24 8.88 -41.49
C CYS A 199 7.44 8.32 -40.33
N LEU A 200 6.54 9.12 -39.78
CA LEU A 200 5.73 8.72 -38.63
C LEU A 200 4.34 9.36 -38.63
N LYS A 201 3.42 8.70 -37.91
CA LYS A 201 2.06 9.17 -37.65
C LYS A 201 1.69 8.89 -36.19
N VAL A 202 1.02 9.84 -35.54
CA VAL A 202 0.65 9.78 -34.12
C VAL A 202 -0.85 9.85 -33.97
N LYS A 203 -1.43 9.11 -33.03
CA LYS A 203 -2.81 9.35 -32.58
C LYS A 203 -2.86 9.53 -31.07
N ALA A 204 -3.80 10.36 -30.62
CA ALA A 204 -4.06 10.58 -29.20
C ALA A 204 -5.07 9.56 -28.66
N ALA A 205 -4.99 9.27 -27.36
CA ALA A 205 -5.91 8.41 -26.64
C ALA A 205 -6.12 8.91 -25.21
N LEU A 206 -7.36 8.77 -24.73
CA LEU A 206 -7.72 8.94 -23.32
C LEU A 206 -8.12 7.57 -22.79
N LEU A 207 -7.24 6.95 -22.01
CA LEU A 207 -7.41 5.58 -21.53
C LEU A 207 -8.64 5.42 -20.61
N THR A 208 -8.88 6.40 -19.74
CA THR A 208 -10.02 6.39 -18.80
C THR A 208 -11.37 6.54 -19.51
N SER A 209 -11.41 7.38 -20.54
CA SER A 209 -12.61 7.65 -21.34
C SER A 209 -12.79 6.68 -22.52
N TRP A 210 -11.85 5.74 -22.71
CA TRP A 210 -11.81 4.80 -23.84
C TRP A 210 -11.91 5.47 -25.22
N LYS A 211 -11.45 6.72 -25.33
CA LYS A 211 -11.49 7.50 -26.57
C LYS A 211 -10.18 7.36 -27.33
N ILE A 212 -10.30 7.05 -28.61
CA ILE A 212 -9.16 6.94 -29.54
C ILE A 212 -9.35 7.99 -30.64
N GLY A 213 -8.31 8.78 -30.85
CA GLY A 213 -8.30 9.85 -31.84
C GLY A 213 -7.97 9.41 -33.25
N VAL A 214 -8.11 10.37 -34.15
CA VAL A 214 -7.65 10.28 -35.53
C VAL A 214 -6.11 10.38 -35.56
N TYR A 215 -5.48 9.72 -36.53
CA TYR A 215 -4.05 9.89 -36.77
C TYR A 215 -3.74 11.30 -37.27
N SER A 216 -2.61 11.84 -36.85
CA SER A 216 -1.97 13.00 -37.46
C SER A 216 -1.68 12.72 -38.94
N PRO A 217 -1.47 13.76 -39.75
CA PRO A 217 -0.76 13.62 -41.01
C PRO A 217 0.56 12.87 -40.82
N VAL A 218 1.08 12.28 -41.90
CA VAL A 218 2.42 11.67 -41.87
C VAL A 218 3.45 12.78 -41.88
N HIS A 219 4.34 12.76 -40.90
CA HIS A 219 5.49 13.66 -40.81
C HIS A 219 6.76 12.88 -41.11
N CYS A 220 7.62 13.42 -41.97
CA CYS A 220 8.89 12.79 -42.30
C CYS A 220 10.05 13.72 -41.96
N ILE A 221 11.14 13.15 -41.43
CA ILE A 221 12.36 13.88 -41.09
C ILE A 221 13.58 13.00 -41.39
N LYS A 222 14.67 13.64 -41.84
CA LYS A 222 15.95 12.98 -42.09
C LYS A 222 16.85 13.19 -40.88
N THR A 223 17.40 12.11 -40.32
CA THR A 223 18.43 12.21 -39.28
C THR A 223 19.68 12.89 -39.82
N THR A 224 20.44 13.57 -38.95
CA THR A 224 21.63 14.32 -39.36
C THR A 224 22.79 13.37 -39.69
N VAL A 225 23.89 13.96 -40.19
CA VAL A 225 25.17 13.27 -40.25
C VAL A 225 25.60 12.84 -38.83
N GLU A 226 26.28 11.70 -38.73
CA GLU A 226 26.79 11.18 -37.46
C GLU A 226 27.69 12.20 -36.76
N ASN A 227 27.41 12.48 -35.48
CA ASN A 227 28.21 13.41 -34.70
C ASN A 227 29.59 12.78 -34.45
N GLU A 228 30.65 13.58 -34.56
CA GLU A 228 32.03 13.15 -34.29
C GLU A 228 32.19 12.61 -32.86
N LEU A 229 31.41 13.17 -31.91
CA LEU A 229 31.39 12.75 -30.52
C LEU A 229 30.13 11.92 -30.24
N PRO A 230 30.25 10.62 -29.90
CA PRO A 230 29.09 9.82 -29.51
C PRO A 230 28.52 10.32 -28.17
N PRO A 231 27.22 10.15 -27.91
CA PRO A 231 26.65 10.45 -26.60
C PRO A 231 27.17 9.45 -25.54
N PRO A 232 27.28 9.84 -24.27
CA PRO A 232 27.55 8.91 -23.18
C PRO A 232 26.47 7.82 -23.04
N GLU A 233 26.90 6.61 -22.68
CA GLU A 233 26.04 5.42 -22.62
C GLU A 233 26.07 4.76 -21.22
N ASN A 234 25.20 3.77 -21.00
CA ASN A 234 25.15 2.95 -19.77
C ASN A 234 25.13 3.77 -18.47
N ILE A 235 24.22 4.75 -18.40
CA ILE A 235 24.12 5.61 -17.22
C ILE A 235 23.52 4.84 -16.05
N GLU A 236 24.24 4.80 -14.95
CA GLU A 236 23.84 4.14 -13.72
C GLU A 236 23.91 5.10 -12.54
N VAL A 237 22.91 5.06 -11.67
CA VAL A 237 22.90 5.84 -10.42
C VAL A 237 22.93 4.88 -9.25
N SER A 238 23.90 5.06 -8.38
CA SER A 238 24.08 4.29 -7.15
C SER A 238 24.16 5.24 -5.95
N VAL A 239 24.08 4.70 -4.74
CA VAL A 239 24.13 5.49 -3.50
C VAL A 239 25.26 5.01 -2.62
N GLN A 240 26.08 5.96 -2.14
CA GLN A 240 27.18 5.69 -1.23
C GLN A 240 27.24 6.74 -0.13
N ASN A 241 27.09 6.33 1.14
CA ASN A 241 27.29 7.16 2.33
C ASN A 241 26.62 8.55 2.28
N GLN A 242 25.34 8.62 1.91
CA GLN A 242 24.53 9.86 1.75
C GLN A 242 24.74 10.68 0.46
N ASN A 243 25.56 10.20 -0.47
CA ASN A 243 25.72 10.80 -1.79
C ASN A 243 25.16 9.88 -2.88
N TYR A 244 24.62 10.48 -3.93
CA TYR A 244 24.38 9.81 -5.20
C TYR A 244 25.68 9.76 -5.99
N VAL A 245 25.96 8.62 -6.60
CA VAL A 245 27.10 8.38 -7.49
C VAL A 245 26.54 7.99 -8.85
N LEU A 246 26.61 8.93 -9.79
CA LEU A 246 26.22 8.76 -11.18
C LEU A 246 27.44 8.34 -12.00
N LYS A 247 27.35 7.23 -12.72
CA LYS A 247 28.41 6.69 -13.60
C LYS A 247 27.88 6.50 -15.01
N TRP A 248 28.77 6.57 -15.99
CA TRP A 248 28.46 6.31 -17.40
C TRP A 248 29.71 5.81 -18.11
N ASP A 249 29.53 5.20 -19.27
CA ASP A 249 30.61 4.76 -20.13
C ASP A 249 30.91 5.81 -21.20
N TYR A 250 32.20 6.01 -21.48
CA TYR A 250 32.65 6.88 -22.55
C TYR A 250 33.95 6.38 -23.18
N THR A 251 34.05 6.44 -24.50
CA THR A 251 35.15 5.82 -25.27
C THR A 251 36.38 6.72 -25.40
N TYR A 252 36.21 8.04 -25.41
CA TYR A 252 37.31 8.99 -25.63
C TYR A 252 37.86 9.54 -24.31
N ALA A 253 39.18 9.69 -24.24
CA ALA A 253 39.86 10.32 -23.11
C ALA A 253 39.82 11.86 -23.21
N ASN A 254 40.12 12.53 -22.09
CA ASN A 254 40.24 14.00 -21.97
C ASN A 254 38.97 14.79 -22.33
N MET A 255 37.82 14.27 -21.91
CA MET A 255 36.51 14.88 -22.16
C MET A 255 35.97 15.54 -20.90
N THR A 256 35.11 16.54 -21.10
CA THR A 256 34.30 17.14 -20.04
C THR A 256 32.85 16.72 -20.21
N PHE A 257 32.16 16.49 -19.09
CA PHE A 257 30.78 16.06 -19.09
C PHE A 257 29.91 17.03 -18.31
N GLN A 258 28.66 17.15 -18.74
CA GLN A 258 27.64 17.88 -18.01
C GLN A 258 26.39 17.03 -17.83
N VAL A 259 25.80 17.10 -16.65
CA VAL A 259 24.62 16.32 -16.28
C VAL A 259 23.44 17.24 -16.00
N GLN A 260 22.32 16.95 -16.66
CA GLN A 260 21.06 17.64 -16.44
C GLN A 260 19.98 16.71 -15.90
N TRP A 261 19.03 17.32 -15.21
CA TRP A 261 17.88 16.66 -14.66
C TRP A 261 16.57 17.35 -15.03
N LEU A 262 15.48 16.59 -15.02
CA LEU A 262 14.12 17.05 -15.23
C LEU A 262 13.16 16.25 -14.34
N HIS A 263 12.14 16.87 -13.76
CA HIS A 263 11.08 16.08 -13.11
C HIS A 263 10.34 15.22 -14.14
N ALA A 264 10.19 13.92 -13.87
CA ALA A 264 9.65 12.97 -14.85
C ALA A 264 8.21 13.29 -15.30
N PHE A 265 7.37 13.84 -14.40
CA PHE A 265 5.99 14.21 -14.72
C PHE A 265 5.89 15.33 -15.78
N LEU A 266 6.93 16.15 -15.94
CA LEU A 266 6.93 17.26 -16.92
C LEU A 266 6.93 16.76 -18.37
N LYS A 267 7.31 15.50 -18.64
CA LYS A 267 7.20 14.89 -19.98
C LYS A 267 5.75 14.73 -20.45
N ARG A 268 4.80 14.66 -19.51
CA ARG A 268 3.36 14.57 -19.77
C ARG A 268 2.78 15.90 -20.25
N ASN A 269 3.31 17.02 -19.75
CA ASN A 269 2.79 18.34 -20.07
C ASN A 269 3.23 18.79 -21.49
N PRO A 270 2.29 19.10 -22.40
CA PRO A 270 2.65 19.64 -23.72
C PRO A 270 3.18 21.08 -23.64
N GLY A 271 2.85 21.84 -22.57
CA GLY A 271 3.26 23.23 -22.40
C GLY A 271 4.77 23.45 -22.24
N ASN A 272 5.25 24.63 -22.64
CA ASN A 272 6.68 24.98 -22.62
C ASN A 272 7.15 25.65 -21.32
N HIS A 273 6.28 26.38 -20.61
CA HIS A 273 6.72 27.34 -19.58
C HIS A 273 7.46 26.72 -18.37
N LEU A 274 7.20 25.45 -18.06
CA LEU A 274 7.85 24.73 -16.96
C LEU A 274 8.87 23.69 -17.43
N TYR A 275 8.93 23.42 -18.75
CA TYR A 275 9.80 22.39 -19.30
C TYR A 275 11.21 22.95 -19.49
N LYS A 276 12.04 22.85 -18.45
CA LYS A 276 13.45 23.23 -18.52
C LYS A 276 14.30 22.18 -17.80
N TRP A 277 15.23 21.60 -18.54
CA TRP A 277 16.29 20.79 -17.96
C TRP A 277 17.18 21.67 -17.10
N LYS A 278 17.40 21.24 -15.86
CA LYS A 278 18.23 21.94 -14.88
C LYS A 278 19.58 21.24 -14.77
N GLN A 279 20.65 22.01 -14.69
CA GLN A 279 21.99 21.47 -14.48
C GLN A 279 22.12 20.97 -13.03
N ILE A 280 22.79 19.83 -12.82
CA ILE A 280 23.26 19.43 -11.49
C ILE A 280 24.55 20.22 -11.20
N PRO A 281 24.58 21.10 -10.19
CA PRO A 281 25.73 21.97 -9.96
C PRO A 281 27.05 21.23 -9.75
N ASP A 282 27.03 20.14 -8.98
CA ASP A 282 28.23 19.32 -8.71
C ASP A 282 28.73 18.55 -9.94
N CYS A 283 27.90 18.45 -10.99
CA CYS A 283 28.20 17.74 -12.23
C CYS A 283 28.40 18.69 -13.42
N GLU A 284 28.79 19.93 -13.17
CA GLU A 284 29.14 20.90 -14.21
C GLU A 284 30.61 20.73 -14.64
N ASN A 285 30.84 20.38 -15.91
CA ASN A 285 32.16 20.21 -16.52
C ASN A 285 33.08 19.20 -15.81
N VAL A 286 32.53 18.06 -15.37
CA VAL A 286 33.32 17.00 -14.73
C VAL A 286 34.25 16.33 -15.73
N LYS A 287 35.49 16.05 -15.34
CA LYS A 287 36.52 15.44 -16.21
C LYS A 287 36.58 13.91 -16.13
N THR A 288 35.75 13.33 -15.29
CA THR A 288 35.67 11.89 -15.04
C THR A 288 34.34 11.34 -15.54
N THR A 289 34.28 10.05 -15.86
CA THR A 289 33.05 9.34 -16.25
C THR A 289 32.15 9.00 -15.06
N GLN A 290 32.26 9.80 -13.99
CA GLN A 290 31.44 9.71 -12.79
C GLN A 290 31.25 11.11 -12.21
N CYS A 291 30.09 11.32 -11.59
CA CYS A 291 29.77 12.49 -10.79
C CYS A 291 29.18 12.07 -9.44
N VAL A 292 29.61 12.73 -8.37
CA VAL A 292 29.10 12.49 -7.01
C VAL A 292 28.44 13.77 -6.51
N PHE A 293 27.21 13.66 -6.03
CA PHE A 293 26.45 14.78 -5.50
C PHE A 293 25.62 14.38 -4.27
N PRO A 294 25.36 15.29 -3.33
CA PRO A 294 24.60 14.98 -2.12
C PRO A 294 23.15 14.60 -2.41
N GLN A 295 22.56 13.71 -1.60
CA GLN A 295 21.15 13.31 -1.79
C GLN A 295 20.15 14.46 -1.62
N ASN A 296 20.50 15.49 -0.84
CA ASN A 296 19.63 16.65 -0.59
C ASN A 296 19.39 17.55 -1.81
N VAL A 297 20.14 17.33 -2.92
CA VAL A 297 19.91 18.02 -4.20
C VAL A 297 18.53 17.69 -4.76
N PHE A 298 18.02 16.48 -4.47
CA PHE A 298 16.72 16.01 -4.92
C PHE A 298 15.75 15.84 -3.76
N GLN A 299 14.56 16.43 -3.88
CA GLN A 299 13.43 16.08 -3.04
C GLN A 299 12.85 14.73 -3.46
N LYS A 300 12.05 14.10 -2.59
CA LYS A 300 11.35 12.85 -2.93
C LYS A 300 10.59 12.99 -4.25
N GLY A 301 10.80 12.04 -5.14
CA GLY A 301 10.13 11.97 -6.43
C GLY A 301 10.95 11.27 -7.50
N ILE A 302 10.41 11.35 -8.71
CA ILE A 302 10.96 10.71 -9.90
C ILE A 302 11.50 11.79 -10.85
N TYR A 303 12.74 11.60 -11.25
CA TYR A 303 13.50 12.48 -12.12
C TYR A 303 13.97 11.72 -13.36
N LEU A 304 14.30 12.47 -14.39
CA LEU A 304 15.02 12.00 -15.56
C LEU A 304 16.40 12.64 -15.54
N LEU A 305 17.43 11.85 -15.82
CA LEU A 305 18.81 12.33 -15.95
C LEU A 305 19.32 12.09 -17.36
N ARG A 306 20.16 12.99 -17.85
CA ARG A 306 20.88 12.85 -19.13
C ARG A 306 22.27 13.46 -19.01
N VAL A 307 23.20 12.90 -19.78
CA VAL A 307 24.61 13.28 -19.80
C VAL A 307 25.00 13.70 -21.21
N GLN A 308 25.86 14.71 -21.32
CA GLN A 308 26.43 15.16 -22.58
C GLN A 308 27.95 15.29 -22.43
N ALA A 309 28.69 14.92 -23.47
CA ALA A 309 30.13 15.04 -23.54
C ALA A 309 30.55 16.25 -24.39
N SER A 310 31.68 16.85 -24.04
CA SER A 310 32.32 17.92 -24.80
C SER A 310 33.83 17.85 -24.70
N ASP A 311 34.50 18.11 -25.81
CA ASP A 311 35.96 18.31 -25.89
C ASP A 311 36.37 19.80 -25.76
N GLY A 312 35.39 20.70 -25.56
CA GLY A 312 35.56 22.14 -25.51
C GLY A 312 35.30 22.88 -26.83
N ASN A 313 35.33 22.18 -27.97
CA ASN A 313 35.04 22.75 -29.30
C ASN A 313 33.72 22.19 -29.87
N ASN A 314 33.55 20.87 -29.75
CA ASN A 314 32.38 20.11 -30.16
C ASN A 314 31.65 19.54 -28.93
N THR A 315 30.36 19.26 -29.11
CA THR A 315 29.50 18.65 -28.09
C THR A 315 28.76 17.46 -28.71
N SER A 316 28.71 16.35 -27.99
CA SER A 316 27.86 15.22 -28.37
C SER A 316 26.39 15.61 -28.29
N PHE A 317 25.50 14.81 -28.87
CA PHE A 317 24.08 14.84 -28.47
C PHE A 317 23.93 14.33 -27.02
N TRP A 318 22.74 14.53 -26.45
CA TRP A 318 22.42 14.01 -25.12
C TRP A 318 22.23 12.50 -25.14
N SER A 319 22.67 11.83 -24.08
CA SER A 319 22.45 10.42 -23.82
C SER A 319 20.98 9.99 -23.82
N GLU A 320 20.75 8.68 -23.72
CA GLU A 320 19.46 8.15 -23.30
C GLU A 320 19.06 8.73 -21.94
N GLU A 321 17.78 9.05 -21.78
CA GLU A 321 17.22 9.57 -20.53
C GLU A 321 16.97 8.41 -19.56
N ILE A 322 17.60 8.45 -18.39
CA ILE A 322 17.36 7.43 -17.36
C ILE A 322 16.35 7.92 -16.33
N LYS A 323 15.45 7.02 -15.93
CA LYS A 323 14.51 7.27 -14.84
C LYS A 323 15.21 7.03 -13.50
N PHE A 324 15.30 8.09 -12.71
CA PHE A 324 15.90 8.10 -11.38
C PHE A 324 14.81 8.35 -10.34
N ASP A 325 14.56 7.36 -9.49
CA ASP A 325 13.61 7.45 -8.39
C ASP A 325 14.38 7.52 -7.07
N THR A 326 14.25 8.66 -6.40
CA THR A 326 14.94 8.94 -5.12
C THR A 326 14.56 7.94 -4.02
N GLU A 327 13.32 7.42 -4.03
CA GLU A 327 12.82 6.50 -3.02
C GLU A 327 13.35 5.09 -3.28
N ILE A 328 13.39 4.69 -4.56
CA ILE A 328 13.98 3.41 -4.95
C ILE A 328 15.45 3.36 -4.58
N GLN A 329 16.15 4.50 -4.51
CA GLN A 329 17.57 4.55 -4.20
C GLN A 329 17.92 4.82 -2.73
N ALA A 330 16.95 5.17 -1.89
CA ALA A 330 17.17 5.37 -0.46
C ALA A 330 17.79 4.14 0.22
N PHE A 331 18.82 4.36 1.05
CA PHE A 331 19.49 3.32 1.82
C PHE A 331 18.66 3.01 3.07
N LEU A 332 18.37 1.72 3.31
CA LEU A 332 17.79 1.30 4.59
C LEU A 332 18.90 1.34 5.65
N LEU A 333 18.78 2.26 6.61
CA LEU A 333 19.67 2.29 7.77
C LEU A 333 19.51 0.98 8.58
N PRO A 334 20.60 0.43 9.15
CA PRO A 334 20.52 -0.74 10.00
C PRO A 334 19.59 -0.47 11.19
N PRO A 335 18.72 -1.43 11.57
CA PRO A 335 17.81 -1.26 12.69
C PRO A 335 18.58 -1.15 14.01
N VAL A 336 18.11 -0.29 14.91
CA VAL A 336 18.61 -0.22 16.29
C VAL A 336 17.66 -1.04 17.15
N PHE A 337 18.16 -1.95 17.97
CA PHE A 337 17.30 -2.71 18.88
C PHE A 337 17.86 -2.81 20.29
N ASN A 338 16.96 -3.02 21.23
CA ASN A 338 17.26 -3.30 22.63
C ASN A 338 16.80 -4.70 22.98
N ILE A 339 17.59 -5.43 23.77
CA ILE A 339 17.27 -6.77 24.24
C ILE A 339 16.92 -6.71 25.73
N ARG A 340 15.78 -7.28 26.10
CA ARG A 340 15.41 -7.54 27.50
C ARG A 340 15.55 -9.03 27.80
N SER A 341 16.52 -9.36 28.64
CA SER A 341 16.86 -10.75 29.01
C SER A 341 15.93 -11.31 30.09
N LEU A 342 15.35 -12.48 29.82
CA LEU A 342 14.61 -13.33 30.77
C LEU A 342 15.44 -14.61 31.05
N SER A 343 14.87 -15.58 31.79
CA SER A 343 15.56 -16.83 32.14
C SER A 343 15.80 -17.76 30.96
N ASP A 344 14.86 -17.77 30.03
CA ASP A 344 14.70 -18.75 28.95
C ASP A 344 14.32 -18.09 27.61
N SER A 345 14.22 -16.76 27.58
CA SER A 345 13.88 -16.00 26.39
C SER A 345 14.52 -14.63 26.38
N PHE A 346 14.63 -14.04 25.19
CA PHE A 346 14.96 -12.64 24.96
C PHE A 346 13.78 -11.92 24.32
N HIS A 347 13.44 -10.74 24.81
CA HIS A 347 12.50 -9.83 24.14
C HIS A 347 13.30 -8.75 23.42
N ILE A 348 13.15 -8.68 22.10
CA ILE A 348 13.90 -7.77 21.22
C ILE A 348 12.94 -6.69 20.76
N TYR A 349 13.26 -5.44 21.11
CA TYR A 349 12.53 -4.25 20.67
C TYR A 349 13.33 -3.55 19.57
N ILE A 350 12.85 -3.62 18.33
CA ILE A 350 13.44 -2.97 17.17
C ILE A 350 12.87 -1.54 17.06
N GLY A 351 13.73 -0.55 17.30
CA GLY A 351 13.43 0.86 17.13
C GLY A 351 13.82 1.39 15.74
N ALA A 352 13.20 2.50 15.34
CA ALA A 352 13.64 3.26 14.18
C ALA A 352 15.02 3.89 14.46
N PRO A 353 15.95 3.89 13.49
CA PRO A 353 17.21 4.59 13.64
C PRO A 353 16.96 6.08 13.84
N LYS A 354 17.52 6.67 14.91
CA LYS A 354 17.46 8.12 15.13
C LYS A 354 18.47 8.79 14.21
N GLN A 355 18.00 9.49 13.18
CA GLN A 355 18.83 10.44 12.45
C GLN A 355 19.03 11.70 13.31
N SER A 356 20.12 12.45 13.14
CA SER A 356 20.41 13.64 13.96
C SER A 356 19.29 14.69 13.82
N GLY A 357 18.37 14.68 14.77
CA GLY A 357 17.16 15.51 14.83
C GLY A 357 16.03 14.70 15.47
N ASN A 358 15.27 15.28 16.39
CA ASN A 358 14.24 14.58 17.18
C ASN A 358 13.02 14.07 16.38
N THR A 359 13.10 13.99 15.06
CA THR A 359 12.04 13.49 14.19
C THR A 359 12.31 12.03 13.81
N PRO A 360 11.48 11.07 14.25
CA PRO A 360 11.56 9.71 13.73
C PRO A 360 11.33 9.74 12.22
N VAL A 361 12.17 9.03 11.46
CA VAL A 361 11.96 8.86 10.03
C VAL A 361 10.68 8.04 9.86
N ILE A 362 9.61 8.69 9.40
CA ILE A 362 8.38 8.00 8.98
C ILE A 362 8.77 7.21 7.73
N GLN A 363 8.96 5.90 7.88
CA GLN A 363 9.12 5.00 6.76
C GLN A 363 7.72 4.63 6.26
N ASP A 364 7.34 5.17 5.10
CA ASP A 364 6.03 4.95 4.46
C ASP A 364 5.79 3.52 3.97
N TYR A 365 6.80 2.65 4.04
CA TYR A 365 6.70 1.26 3.60
C TYR A 365 6.82 0.28 4.76
N PRO A 366 6.00 -0.79 4.76
CA PRO A 366 6.11 -1.83 5.76
C PRO A 366 7.46 -2.56 5.60
N LEU A 367 8.18 -2.69 6.71
CA LEU A 367 9.45 -3.40 6.80
C LEU A 367 9.25 -4.83 7.33
N ILE A 368 10.11 -5.74 6.88
CA ILE A 368 10.31 -7.07 7.45
C ILE A 368 11.70 -7.08 8.10
N TYR A 369 11.82 -7.57 9.33
CA TYR A 369 13.08 -7.68 10.03
C TYR A 369 13.60 -9.11 10.00
N GLU A 370 14.84 -9.29 9.56
CA GLU A 370 15.59 -10.53 9.68
C GLU A 370 16.51 -10.43 10.90
N ILE A 371 16.25 -11.28 11.89
CA ILE A 371 16.98 -11.34 13.15
C ILE A 371 17.79 -12.64 13.16
N ILE A 372 19.09 -12.52 13.41
CA ILE A 372 20.01 -13.65 13.53
C ILE A 372 20.57 -13.67 14.95
N PHE A 373 20.50 -14.82 15.61
CA PHE A 373 21.03 -15.01 16.96
C PHE A 373 21.84 -16.30 17.09
N TRP A 374 22.86 -16.29 17.94
CA TRP A 374 23.73 -17.43 18.19
C TRP A 374 24.24 -17.43 19.64
N GLU A 375 24.63 -18.60 20.14
CA GLU A 375 25.30 -18.72 21.44
C GLU A 375 26.75 -18.24 21.28
N ASN A 376 27.28 -17.40 22.17
CA ASN A 376 28.63 -16.81 21.98
C ASN A 376 29.75 -17.85 21.87
N THR A 377 29.53 -19.07 22.38
CA THR A 377 30.46 -20.21 22.32
C THR A 377 30.27 -21.09 21.07
N SER A 378 29.23 -20.83 20.26
CA SER A 378 28.85 -21.63 19.10
C SER A 378 28.76 -20.76 17.85
N ASN A 379 29.24 -21.28 16.72
CA ASN A 379 29.06 -20.63 15.43
C ASN A 379 27.70 -20.96 14.77
N ALA A 380 26.79 -21.64 15.49
CA ALA A 380 25.48 -22.01 14.97
C ALA A 380 24.49 -20.84 15.05
N GLU A 381 24.36 -20.11 13.94
CA GLU A 381 23.38 -19.04 13.77
C GLU A 381 21.96 -19.59 13.56
N ARG A 382 20.98 -18.95 14.21
CA ARG A 382 19.55 -19.19 14.02
C ARG A 382 18.90 -17.92 13.51
N LYS A 383 17.99 -18.06 12.54
CA LYS A 383 17.34 -16.94 11.85
C LYS A 383 15.84 -16.91 12.14
N ILE A 384 15.31 -15.72 12.39
CA ILE A 384 13.89 -15.41 12.57
C ILE A 384 13.54 -14.26 11.61
N ILE A 385 12.38 -14.34 10.95
CA ILE A 385 11.87 -13.28 10.07
C ILE A 385 10.55 -12.79 10.67
N GLU A 386 10.47 -11.51 10.99
CA GLU A 386 9.30 -10.93 11.67
C GLU A 386 8.85 -9.62 11.01
N LYS A 387 7.55 -9.38 11.04
CA LYS A 387 6.95 -8.11 10.57
C LYS A 387 6.76 -7.10 11.70
N LYS A 388 6.83 -7.57 12.95
CA LYS A 388 6.63 -6.76 14.16
C LYS A 388 7.97 -6.26 14.69
N THR A 389 7.92 -5.15 15.40
CA THR A 389 9.09 -4.55 16.07
C THR A 389 9.36 -5.13 17.46
N ASP A 390 8.39 -5.79 18.09
CA ASP A 390 8.57 -6.54 19.35
C ASP A 390 8.59 -8.04 19.04
N VAL A 391 9.75 -8.67 19.24
CA VAL A 391 10.00 -10.07 18.90
C VAL A 391 10.51 -10.83 20.11
N THR A 392 9.87 -11.95 20.44
CA THR A 392 10.32 -12.85 21.51
C THR A 392 11.09 -14.03 20.93
N VAL A 393 12.33 -14.24 21.39
CA VAL A 393 13.16 -15.40 21.06
C VAL A 393 13.06 -16.41 22.20
N PRO A 394 12.32 -17.52 22.06
CA PRO A 394 12.13 -18.51 23.12
C PRO A 394 13.27 -19.56 23.17
N ASN A 395 13.24 -20.41 24.21
CA ASN A 395 14.05 -21.63 24.36
C ASN A 395 15.58 -21.39 24.42
N LEU A 396 16.00 -20.36 25.15
CA LEU A 396 17.39 -20.06 25.44
C LEU A 396 17.85 -20.77 26.74
N LYS A 397 19.11 -21.20 26.80
CA LYS A 397 19.69 -21.78 28.02
C LYS A 397 19.87 -20.69 29.09
N PRO A 398 19.53 -20.94 30.37
CA PRO A 398 19.81 -19.99 31.45
C PRO A 398 21.31 -19.78 31.69
N LEU A 399 21.70 -18.57 32.12
CA LEU A 399 23.10 -18.18 32.40
C LEU A 399 24.06 -18.31 31.20
N THR A 400 23.54 -18.27 29.98
CA THR A 400 24.30 -18.39 28.73
C THR A 400 24.31 -17.05 27.99
N VAL A 401 25.44 -16.72 27.36
CA VAL A 401 25.58 -15.49 26.55
C VAL A 401 25.15 -15.78 25.13
N TYR A 402 24.19 -15.00 24.63
CA TYR A 402 23.73 -15.04 23.24
C TYR A 402 23.97 -13.69 22.58
N CYS A 403 24.40 -13.72 21.33
CA CYS A 403 24.58 -12.54 20.51
C CYS A 403 23.49 -12.48 19.45
N VAL A 404 23.01 -11.27 19.15
CA VAL A 404 21.95 -11.02 18.18
C VAL A 404 22.36 -9.89 17.24
N LYS A 405 22.04 -10.01 15.95
CA LYS A 405 22.15 -8.96 14.93
C LYS A 405 20.86 -8.94 14.09
N ALA A 406 20.45 -7.79 13.59
CA ALA A 406 19.23 -7.67 12.79
C ALA A 406 19.43 -6.79 11.56
N ARG A 407 18.66 -7.04 10.49
CA ARG A 407 18.56 -6.16 9.32
C ARG A 407 17.10 -6.01 8.88
N ALA A 408 16.80 -4.88 8.25
CA ALA A 408 15.48 -4.60 7.71
C ALA A 408 15.42 -4.91 6.22
N HIS A 409 14.28 -5.40 5.75
CA HIS A 409 13.95 -5.68 4.36
C HIS A 409 12.69 -4.92 3.98
N THR A 410 12.62 -4.46 2.74
CA THR A 410 11.40 -3.89 2.17
C THR A 410 10.43 -5.00 1.78
N MET A 411 9.14 -4.82 2.05
CA MET A 411 8.10 -5.78 1.64
C MET A 411 7.81 -5.74 0.14
N ASP A 412 8.06 -4.61 -0.54
CA ASP A 412 7.78 -4.47 -1.97
C ASP A 412 8.83 -5.25 -2.78
N GLU A 413 8.36 -6.27 -3.51
CA GLU A 413 9.18 -7.09 -4.41
C GLU A 413 9.90 -6.25 -5.47
N LYS A 414 9.34 -5.10 -5.85
CA LYS A 414 10.00 -4.17 -6.78
C LYS A 414 11.23 -3.50 -6.17
N LEU A 415 11.25 -3.34 -4.85
CA LEU A 415 12.32 -2.63 -4.16
C LEU A 415 13.40 -3.60 -3.65
N ASN A 416 13.04 -4.81 -3.20
CA ASN A 416 13.94 -5.91 -2.80
C ASN A 416 15.25 -5.47 -2.11
N LYS A 417 15.12 -4.48 -1.23
CA LYS A 417 16.24 -3.86 -0.52
C LYS A 417 16.35 -4.40 0.89
N SER A 418 17.59 -4.69 1.28
CA SER A 418 17.98 -5.07 2.63
C SER A 418 18.94 -4.03 3.20
N SER A 419 18.80 -3.69 4.49
CA SER A 419 19.82 -2.94 5.21
C SER A 419 21.06 -3.79 5.43
N VAL A 420 22.18 -3.13 5.72
CA VAL A 420 23.31 -3.81 6.39
C VAL A 420 22.82 -4.33 7.75
N PHE A 421 23.44 -5.39 8.28
CA PHE A 421 23.16 -5.83 9.64
C PHE A 421 23.57 -4.75 10.64
N SER A 422 22.79 -4.62 11.72
CA SER A 422 23.20 -3.89 12.91
C SER A 422 24.48 -4.48 13.50
N ASP A 423 25.11 -3.71 14.39
CA ASP A 423 26.11 -4.28 15.28
C ASP A 423 25.49 -5.42 16.12
N ALA A 424 26.32 -6.41 16.43
CA ALA A 424 25.90 -7.54 17.24
C ALA A 424 25.83 -7.13 18.72
N VAL A 425 24.67 -7.32 19.36
CA VAL A 425 24.49 -7.08 20.79
C VAL A 425 24.48 -8.42 21.50
N CYS A 426 25.39 -8.61 22.45
CA CYS A 426 25.51 -9.84 23.24
C CYS A 426 24.99 -9.63 24.65
N GLU A 427 24.05 -10.46 25.07
CA GLU A 427 23.40 -10.40 26.37
C GLU A 427 23.43 -11.77 27.05
N LYS A 428 23.41 -11.77 28.40
CA LYS A 428 23.38 -13.00 29.19
C LYS A 428 21.96 -13.28 29.69
N THR A 429 21.49 -14.51 29.52
CA THR A 429 20.19 -14.94 30.08
C THR A 429 20.24 -14.97 31.61
N LYS A 430 19.10 -14.67 32.24
CA LYS A 430 18.99 -14.67 33.71
C LYS A 430 19.04 -16.09 34.27
N PRO A 431 19.42 -16.27 35.56
CA PRO A 431 19.33 -17.57 36.21
C PRO A 431 17.91 -18.10 36.17
N GLY A 432 17.77 -19.37 35.76
CA GLY A 432 16.48 -20.07 35.74
C GLY A 432 15.95 -20.30 37.16
N ASN A 433 14.64 -20.45 37.27
CA ASN A 433 13.97 -20.68 38.56
C ASN A 433 14.33 -22.04 39.19
N THR A 434 15.05 -22.90 38.47
CA THR A 434 15.51 -24.22 38.93
C THR A 434 16.41 -24.12 40.17
N SER A 435 17.21 -23.06 40.31
CA SER A 435 18.05 -22.86 41.51
C SER A 435 17.21 -22.60 42.76
N LYS A 436 16.12 -21.83 42.66
CA LYS A 436 15.21 -21.58 43.78
C LYS A 436 14.47 -22.87 44.18
N ILE A 437 14.06 -23.67 43.20
CA ILE A 437 13.38 -24.95 43.43
C ILE A 437 14.31 -25.91 44.19
N TRP A 438 15.57 -26.07 43.76
CA TRP A 438 16.53 -26.94 44.44
C TRP A 438 16.88 -26.47 45.86
N LEU A 439 16.95 -25.15 46.10
CA LEU A 439 17.12 -24.60 47.44
C LEU A 439 15.93 -24.94 48.36
N ILE A 440 14.70 -24.78 47.87
CA ILE A 440 13.49 -25.12 48.63
C ILE A 440 13.48 -26.62 48.97
N VAL A 441 13.78 -27.48 47.98
CA VAL A 441 13.86 -28.94 48.18
C VAL A 441 14.93 -29.29 49.24
N GLY A 442 16.11 -28.67 49.18
CA GLY A 442 17.17 -28.89 50.16
C GLY A 442 16.78 -28.49 51.60
N ILE A 443 16.09 -27.35 51.76
CA ILE A 443 15.58 -26.89 53.06
C ILE A 443 14.52 -27.85 53.60
N CYS A 444 13.58 -28.31 52.75
CA CYS A 444 12.57 -29.28 53.14
C CYS A 444 13.20 -30.59 53.64
N ILE A 445 14.18 -31.14 52.92
CA ILE A 445 14.88 -32.37 53.32
C ILE A 445 15.57 -32.20 54.68
N ALA A 446 16.26 -31.07 54.91
CA ALA A 446 16.92 -30.80 56.18
C ALA A 446 15.94 -30.72 57.37
N LEU A 447 14.78 -30.08 57.17
CA LEU A 447 13.74 -29.96 58.19
C LEU A 447 13.13 -31.31 58.58
N PHE A 448 12.94 -32.23 57.63
CA PHE A 448 12.46 -33.58 57.93
C PHE A 448 13.53 -34.50 58.51
N ALA A 449 14.81 -34.31 58.13
CA ALA A 449 15.92 -35.12 58.62
C ALA A 449 16.31 -34.78 60.07
N LEU A 450 16.27 -33.49 60.47
CA LEU A 450 16.71 -33.05 61.80
C LEU A 450 16.02 -33.80 62.97
N PRO A 451 14.68 -33.91 63.03
CA PRO A 451 13.98 -34.64 64.08
C PRO A 451 14.36 -36.12 64.12
N PHE A 452 14.56 -36.72 62.93
CA PHE A 452 14.94 -38.12 62.80
C PHE A 452 16.35 -38.37 63.33
N VAL A 453 17.30 -37.47 63.04
CA VAL A 453 18.68 -37.52 63.55
C VAL A 453 18.71 -37.30 65.06
N ILE A 454 17.95 -36.33 65.59
CA ILE A 454 17.85 -36.07 67.03
C ILE A 454 17.24 -37.28 67.75
N TYR A 455 16.19 -37.90 67.17
CA TYR A 455 15.58 -39.11 67.70
C TYR A 455 16.56 -40.29 67.71
N ALA A 456 17.24 -40.54 66.59
CA ALA A 456 18.24 -41.59 66.48
C ALA A 456 19.40 -41.39 67.48
N ALA A 457 19.89 -40.16 67.65
CA ALA A 457 20.92 -39.83 68.62
C ALA A 457 20.45 -40.07 70.07
N LYS A 458 19.21 -39.70 70.42
CA LYS A 458 18.61 -40.01 71.73
C LYS A 458 18.51 -41.52 71.99
N VAL A 459 18.06 -42.29 70.99
CA VAL A 459 17.98 -43.75 71.09
C VAL A 459 19.37 -44.35 71.27
N PHE A 460 20.35 -43.89 70.49
CA PHE A 460 21.73 -44.36 70.58
C PHE A 460 22.37 -44.04 71.95
N LEU A 461 22.15 -42.82 72.49
CA LEU A 461 22.63 -42.44 73.82
C LEU A 461 21.97 -43.29 74.92
N ARG A 462 20.67 -43.61 74.75
CA ARG A 462 19.94 -44.49 75.68
C ARG A 462 20.49 -45.92 75.65
N CYS A 463 20.82 -46.44 74.47
CA CYS A 463 21.47 -47.74 74.32
C CYS A 463 22.86 -47.76 74.94
N ILE A 464 23.66 -46.70 74.77
CA ILE A 464 24.98 -46.59 75.43
C ILE A 464 24.83 -46.59 76.95
N ASN A 465 23.91 -45.80 77.50
CA ASN A 465 23.69 -45.75 78.95
C ASN A 465 23.18 -47.10 79.49
N TYR A 466 22.35 -47.82 78.74
CA TYR A 466 21.87 -49.15 79.14
C TYR A 466 22.98 -50.21 79.15
N VAL A 467 23.92 -50.15 78.19
CA VAL A 467 25.01 -51.14 78.07
C VAL A 467 26.15 -50.86 79.06
N PHE A 468 26.52 -49.60 79.25
CA PHE A 468 27.67 -49.24 80.10
C PHE A 468 27.30 -48.97 81.57
N PHE A 469 26.03 -48.69 81.88
CA PHE A 469 25.56 -48.43 83.24
C PHE A 469 24.24 -49.16 83.54
N PRO A 470 24.26 -50.50 83.71
CA PRO A 470 23.10 -51.22 84.18
C PRO A 470 22.83 -50.82 85.64
N SER A 471 21.66 -50.24 85.90
CA SER A 471 21.22 -49.94 87.27
C SER A 471 20.75 -51.24 87.95
N LEU A 472 21.67 -52.00 88.55
CA LEU A 472 21.30 -52.97 89.60
C LEU A 472 21.36 -52.26 90.95
N LYS A 473 20.18 -51.82 91.43
CA LYS A 473 19.93 -51.57 92.86
C LYS A 473 19.74 -52.95 93.54
N PRO A 474 20.41 -53.25 94.68
CA PRO A 474 20.17 -54.48 95.42
C PRO A 474 18.81 -54.46 96.14
N SER A 475 18.24 -55.63 96.41
CA SER A 475 17.10 -55.78 97.33
C SER A 475 17.43 -55.21 98.71
N SER A 476 16.53 -54.40 99.26
CA SER A 476 16.64 -53.82 100.60
C SER A 476 16.47 -54.88 101.70
N SER A 477 17.58 -55.35 102.27
CA SER A 477 17.63 -55.89 103.63
C SER A 477 19.07 -55.81 104.10
N ILE A 478 19.31 -55.18 105.26
CA ILE A 478 20.60 -55.02 105.96
C ILE A 478 21.39 -53.79 105.48
N ASP A 479 21.11 -52.63 106.09
CA ASP A 479 22.10 -51.63 106.56
C ASP A 479 21.36 -50.37 107.03
N GLU A 480 20.74 -50.50 108.19
CA GLU A 480 20.42 -49.40 109.09
C GLU A 480 21.71 -49.10 109.86
N TYR A 481 22.55 -48.15 109.40
CA TYR A 481 23.52 -47.42 110.23
C TYR A 481 24.16 -46.27 109.39
N PHE A 482 23.74 -45.05 109.71
CA PHE A 482 24.41 -43.76 109.49
C PHE A 482 24.28 -42.99 108.15
N SER A 483 23.38 -42.01 108.22
CA SER A 483 23.28 -40.75 107.49
C SER A 483 24.21 -39.62 108.02
N GLU A 484 24.71 -38.71 107.14
CA GLU A 484 24.76 -37.20 107.19
C GLU A 484 26.05 -36.67 106.47
N GLN A 485 26.10 -36.00 105.29
CA GLN A 485 25.73 -34.61 104.83
C GLN A 485 26.59 -33.42 105.43
N PRO A 486 26.69 -32.19 104.81
CA PRO A 486 27.76 -31.70 103.90
C PRO A 486 28.45 -30.33 104.28
N LEU A 487 29.37 -29.87 103.41
CA LEU A 487 29.78 -28.46 103.11
C LEU A 487 30.82 -27.73 104.00
N LYS A 488 31.86 -27.22 103.29
CA LYS A 488 32.88 -26.19 103.61
C LYS A 488 34.26 -26.71 104.02
N ASN A 489 35.24 -26.00 103.46
CA ASN A 489 36.69 -26.05 103.67
C ASN A 489 37.40 -26.95 102.65
N LEU A 490 37.95 -26.34 101.60
CA LEU A 490 39.37 -25.97 101.56
C LEU A 490 40.26 -27.16 101.90
N LEU A 491 40.95 -27.62 100.85
CA LEU A 491 42.17 -28.43 100.90
C LEU A 491 42.00 -29.86 101.39
N LEU A 492 42.24 -30.78 100.45
CA LEU A 492 42.64 -32.18 100.64
C LEU A 492 41.63 -33.12 101.33
N SER A 493 41.41 -34.23 100.64
CA SER A 493 41.08 -35.55 101.20
C SER A 493 39.63 -35.85 101.63
N THR A 494 39.00 -36.70 100.80
CA THR A 494 38.25 -37.93 101.16
C THR A 494 36.93 -37.89 101.98
N SER A 495 35.93 -38.63 101.44
CA SER A 495 34.74 -39.30 102.08
C SER A 495 33.67 -38.42 102.73
N GLU A 496 32.34 -38.67 102.76
CA GLU A 496 31.36 -39.65 102.22
C GLU A 496 29.94 -39.15 102.66
N GLU A 497 28.85 -39.59 102.02
CA GLU A 497 27.43 -39.14 102.18
C GLU A 497 26.66 -39.77 103.37
N GLN A 498 25.44 -39.28 103.72
CA GLN A 498 24.14 -39.97 103.45
C GLN A 498 22.85 -39.41 104.13
N ILE A 499 21.69 -39.56 103.44
CA ILE A 499 20.32 -40.02 103.85
C ILE A 499 19.44 -39.21 104.85
N GLU A 500 18.33 -38.57 104.44
CA GLU A 500 16.92 -39.04 104.19
C GLU A 500 15.98 -39.24 105.41
N LYS A 501 14.71 -38.80 105.26
CA LYS A 501 13.51 -39.41 105.87
C LYS A 501 12.27 -39.19 104.98
N CYS A 502 11.65 -40.29 104.56
CA CYS A 502 10.40 -40.41 103.78
C CYS A 502 9.15 -40.57 104.68
N PHE A 503 7.95 -40.34 104.12
CA PHE A 503 6.68 -40.96 104.53
C PHE A 503 5.83 -41.38 103.30
N ILE A 504 5.03 -42.44 103.49
CA ILE A 504 4.41 -43.39 102.54
C ILE A 504 2.86 -43.24 102.54
N ILE A 505 2.15 -43.79 101.53
CA ILE A 505 0.89 -44.63 101.57
C ILE A 505 0.26 -44.67 100.14
N GLU A 506 0.39 -45.77 99.38
CA GLU A 506 -0.54 -46.91 99.11
C GLU A 506 -1.75 -46.59 98.18
N ASN A 507 -2.35 -47.47 97.36
CA ASN A 507 -2.07 -48.73 96.63
C ASN A 507 -3.38 -49.10 95.85
N ILE A 508 -3.34 -50.13 94.98
CA ILE A 508 -4.43 -50.91 94.33
C ILE A 508 -4.78 -50.43 92.91
N SER A 509 -4.38 -51.02 91.76
CA SER A 509 -4.24 -52.41 91.25
C SER A 509 -5.52 -53.02 90.62
N THR A 510 -5.53 -53.06 89.27
CA THR A 510 -5.90 -54.17 88.34
C THR A 510 -7.21 -54.97 88.47
N ILE A 511 -8.01 -54.96 87.39
CA ILE A 511 -8.85 -56.05 86.85
C ILE A 511 -8.74 -55.95 85.30
N ALA A 512 -7.98 -56.80 84.61
CA ALA A 512 -8.35 -58.10 84.00
C ALA A 512 -9.22 -57.92 82.72
N THR A 513 -8.68 -58.20 81.51
CA THR A 513 -8.93 -59.39 80.64
C THR A 513 -10.33 -59.36 79.98
N VAL A 514 -10.60 -59.67 78.72
CA VAL A 514 -9.98 -60.48 77.65
C VAL A 514 -11.00 -60.48 76.47
N GLU A 515 -10.54 -60.76 75.23
CA GLU A 515 -11.34 -61.31 74.09
C GLU A 515 -12.35 -60.38 73.38
N GLU A 516 -12.61 -60.44 72.06
CA GLU A 516 -12.04 -61.13 70.90
C GLU A 516 -12.80 -60.59 69.66
N THR A 517 -12.25 -60.84 68.47
CA THR A 517 -12.94 -61.01 67.17
C THR A 517 -13.62 -59.82 66.44
N ASN A 518 -12.91 -59.32 65.41
CA ASN A 518 -13.26 -59.36 63.97
C ASN A 518 -14.73 -59.62 63.57
N GLN A 519 -15.34 -58.76 62.74
CA GLN A 519 -15.39 -58.83 61.26
C GLN A 519 -16.50 -57.90 60.69
N THR A 520 -16.16 -57.18 59.60
CA THR A 520 -16.97 -56.80 58.41
C THR A 520 -18.50 -56.61 58.55
N ASP A 521 -19.01 -55.39 58.26
CA ASP A 521 -19.54 -55.02 56.93
C ASP A 521 -20.35 -53.70 56.93
N GLU A 522 -20.19 -52.99 55.81
CA GLU A 522 -21.11 -52.10 55.08
C GLU A 522 -22.07 -51.12 55.80
N ASP A 523 -21.75 -49.85 55.58
CA ASP A 523 -22.55 -48.86 54.83
C ASP A 523 -24.06 -48.77 55.06
N HIS A 524 -24.52 -47.61 55.56
CA HIS A 524 -25.62 -46.80 54.99
C HIS A 524 -26.23 -45.77 55.96
N LYS A 525 -26.65 -44.62 55.36
CA LYS A 525 -27.63 -43.59 55.81
C LYS A 525 -27.08 -42.53 56.79
N LYS A 526 -27.43 -41.24 56.72
CA LYS A 526 -28.42 -40.45 55.96
C LYS A 526 -28.21 -38.93 56.29
N TYR A 527 -28.45 -38.05 55.31
CA TYR A 527 -29.11 -36.71 55.40
C TYR A 527 -28.37 -35.56 56.13
N SER A 528 -28.43 -34.27 55.74
CA SER A 528 -29.30 -33.53 54.79
C SER A 528 -28.71 -32.15 54.40
N SER A 529 -29.15 -31.62 53.24
CA SER A 529 -29.60 -30.22 52.95
C SER A 529 -28.64 -29.03 53.18
N GLN A 530 -28.51 -27.98 52.35
CA GLN A 530 -29.36 -27.39 51.30
C GLN A 530 -28.63 -26.16 50.70
N THR A 531 -28.90 -25.84 49.41
CA THR A 531 -28.98 -24.50 48.74
C THR A 531 -27.74 -23.59 48.70
N SER A 532 -27.33 -22.93 47.62
CA SER A 532 -28.02 -22.23 46.50
C SER A 532 -27.01 -21.98 45.34
N GLN A 533 -27.28 -22.36 44.09
CA GLN A 533 -27.73 -21.48 42.98
C GLN A 533 -27.13 -20.05 42.97
N ASP A 534 -26.33 -19.71 41.95
CA ASP A 534 -26.74 -18.73 40.94
C ASP A 534 -25.86 -18.80 39.67
N SER A 535 -26.51 -18.65 38.52
CA SER A 535 -25.99 -18.64 37.17
C SER A 535 -26.27 -17.25 36.58
N GLY A 536 -25.23 -16.42 36.47
CA GLY A 536 -25.33 -15.05 35.95
C GLY A 536 -24.85 -14.94 34.50
N ASN A 537 -25.80 -15.03 33.58
CA ASN A 537 -25.71 -14.58 32.20
C ASN A 537 -25.73 -13.04 32.15
N TYR A 538 -24.82 -12.40 31.41
CA TYR A 538 -24.99 -11.02 30.93
C TYR A 538 -24.92 -11.05 29.41
N SER A 539 -26.09 -11.24 28.81
CA SER A 539 -26.45 -10.75 27.49
C SER A 539 -26.69 -9.25 27.57
N ASN A 540 -25.94 -8.47 26.78
CA ASN A 540 -26.43 -7.24 26.17
C ASN A 540 -26.44 -7.49 24.66
N GLU A 541 -27.58 -7.92 24.16
CA GLU A 541 -28.06 -7.46 22.85
C GLU A 541 -28.53 -6.02 23.06
N ASP A 542 -28.23 -5.14 22.10
CA ASP A 542 -29.01 -3.97 21.68
C ASP A 542 -28.12 -3.19 20.70
N GLU A 543 -28.47 -3.24 19.41
CA GLU A 543 -29.03 -2.10 18.66
C GLU A 543 -27.94 -1.39 17.82
N SER A 544 -27.83 -1.72 16.53
CA SER A 544 -28.60 -1.14 15.41
C SER A 544 -28.22 0.31 15.08
N GLU A 545 -27.67 0.46 13.87
CA GLU A 545 -27.87 1.55 12.91
C GLU A 545 -28.14 2.98 13.41
N SER A 546 -27.24 3.91 13.09
CA SER A 546 -27.52 5.12 12.27
C SER A 546 -26.30 6.05 12.26
N LYS A 547 -25.71 6.30 11.09
CA LYS A 547 -25.77 7.58 10.36
C LYS A 547 -25.53 8.83 11.21
N THR A 548 -24.34 9.41 11.08
CA THR A 548 -24.11 10.86 10.97
C THR A 548 -22.69 11.03 10.41
N SER A 549 -22.56 11.46 9.15
CA SER A 549 -22.24 12.86 8.79
C SER A 549 -20.75 13.14 8.99
N GLU A 550 -19.95 13.22 7.94
CA GLU A 550 -19.77 14.35 7.02
C GLU A 550 -18.36 14.93 7.25
N GLU A 551 -17.77 15.43 6.17
CA GLU A 551 -16.62 16.33 6.13
C GLU A 551 -15.24 15.76 6.55
N LEU A 552 -14.44 15.39 5.55
CA LEU A 552 -13.42 16.31 5.04
C LEU A 552 -12.79 15.76 3.75
N GLN A 553 -13.20 16.37 2.64
CA GLN A 553 -12.40 16.54 1.43
C GLN A 553 -11.23 17.49 1.72
N GLN A 554 -10.28 17.54 0.78
CA GLN A 554 -9.11 18.42 0.66
C GLN A 554 -7.84 17.85 1.29
N ASP A 555 -6.70 17.80 0.62
CA ASP A 555 -6.27 18.29 -0.70
C ASP A 555 -5.01 17.49 -1.02
N PHE A 556 -4.86 16.96 -2.23
CA PHE A 556 -3.52 16.74 -2.79
C PHE A 556 -3.55 17.14 -4.26
N VAL A 557 -2.97 18.33 -4.47
CA VAL A 557 -2.41 18.83 -5.73
C VAL A 557 -1.11 18.09 -6.02
#